data_AF-A0A4Q1AKD7-F1
#
_entry.id   AF-A0A4Q1AKD7-F1
#
_cell.length_a   1.000
_cell.length_b   1.000
_cell.length_c   1.000
_cell.angle_alpha   90.00
_cell.angle_beta   90.00
_cell.angle_gamma   90.00
#
_symmetry.space_group_name_H-M   'P 1'
#
loop_
_entity.id
_entity.type
_entity.pdbx_description
1 polymer ?
#
loop_
_entity_poly.entity_id
_entity_poly.type
_entity_poly.pdbx_seq_one_letter_code
_entity_poly.pdbx_strand_id
1 'polypeptide(L)'
;MTRTIFEFVRYLTYFIWCIIGLIFWLPFLIRMIAFFVGSILVSVSGKADMTVAQEGLDRAVRFYPDGFVHIRESINNLINEKVIENKNYDSKIDFWMPLLEHFIFAFMFWGLSLLMFVKILQVN
;
A
#
# COMPACT_ATOMS: atom_id res chain seq x y z
N MET A 1 23.73 4.18 17.18
CA MET A 1 22.34 4.11 17.68
C MET A 1 21.31 4.27 16.56
N THR A 2 21.52 5.17 15.59
CA THR A 2 20.61 5.42 14.45
C THR A 2 20.31 4.18 13.58
N ARG A 3 21.32 3.38 13.22
CA ARG A 3 21.14 2.18 12.36
C ARG A 3 20.16 1.14 12.93
N THR A 4 20.23 0.87 14.24
CA THR A 4 19.34 -0.10 14.91
C THR A 4 17.88 0.36 14.90
N ILE A 5 17.64 1.67 14.95
CA ILE A 5 16.29 2.24 14.92
C ILE A 5 15.69 2.13 13.51
N PHE A 6 16.47 2.40 12.46
CA PHE A 6 16.00 2.21 11.08
C PHE A 6 15.64 0.76 10.77
N GLU A 7 16.45 -0.18 11.24
CA GLU A 7 16.18 -1.62 11.14
C GLU A 7 14.86 -1.99 11.83
N PHE A 8 14.65 -1.52 13.06
CA PHE A 8 13.43 -1.76 13.82
C PHE A 8 12.17 -1.20 13.11
N VAL A 9 12.23 0.05 12.63
CA VAL A 9 11.14 0.68 11.88
C VAL A 9 10.81 -0.12 10.63
N ARG A 10 11.83 -0.55 9.88
CA ARG A 10 11.66 -1.36 8.66
C ARG A 10 10.92 -2.67 8.96
N TYR A 11 11.34 -3.39 10.00
CA TYR A 11 10.67 -4.62 10.41
C TYR A 11 9.23 -4.38 10.86
N LEU A 12 8.97 -3.30 11.60
CA LEU A 12 7.62 -2.94 12.04
C LEU A 12 6.71 -2.63 10.85
N THR A 13 7.18 -1.82 9.88
CA THR A 13 6.42 -1.50 8.67
C THR A 13 6.12 -2.74 7.85
N TYR A 14 7.09 -3.64 7.66
CA TYR A 14 6.83 -4.91 6.96
C TYR A 14 5.86 -5.80 7.72
N PHE A 15 5.94 -5.86 9.04
CA PHE A 15 5.01 -6.64 9.86
C PHE A 15 3.57 -6.14 9.74
N ILE A 16 3.39 -4.82 9.83
CA ILE A 16 2.09 -4.16 9.65
C ILE A 16 1.56 -4.41 8.23
N TRP A 17 2.38 -4.20 7.20
CA TRP A 17 1.97 -4.40 5.80
C TRP A 17 1.67 -5.87 5.50
N CYS A 18 2.39 -6.81 6.11
CA CYS A 18 2.16 -8.24 5.94
C CYS A 18 0.79 -8.65 6.50
N ILE A 19 0.44 -8.19 7.71
CA ILE A 19 -0.81 -8.58 8.37
C ILE A 19 -2.00 -7.76 7.86
N ILE A 20 -1.92 -6.44 8.00
CA ILE A 20 -3.03 -5.53 7.65
C ILE A 20 -3.21 -5.54 6.13
N GLY A 21 -2.10 -5.42 5.39
CA GLY A 21 -2.14 -5.41 3.93
C GLY A 21 -2.77 -6.66 3.34
N LEU A 22 -2.49 -7.84 3.91
CA LEU A 22 -3.08 -9.09 3.44
C LEU A 22 -4.57 -9.17 3.74
N ILE A 23 -5.00 -8.76 4.95
CA ILE A 23 -6.41 -8.77 5.37
C ILE A 23 -7.27 -7.93 4.42
N PHE A 24 -6.77 -6.78 3.96
CA PHE A 24 -7.51 -5.91 3.04
C PHE A 24 -7.31 -6.25 1.57
N TRP A 25 -6.14 -6.77 1.19
CA TRP A 25 -5.85 -7.14 -0.20
C TRP A 25 -6.70 -8.33 -0.65
N LEU A 26 -6.91 -9.33 0.21
CA LEU A 26 -7.69 -10.53 -0.14
C LEU A 26 -9.13 -10.21 -0.59
N PRO A 27 -9.97 -9.49 0.20
CA PRO A 27 -11.32 -9.16 -0.22
C PRO A 27 -11.35 -8.21 -1.44
N PHE A 28 -10.37 -7.32 -1.56
CA PHE A 28 -10.23 -6.45 -2.73
C PHE A 28 -9.95 -7.27 -4.01
N LEU A 29 -9.02 -8.22 -3.93
CA LEU A 29 -8.68 -9.10 -5.05
C LEU A 29 -9.87 -9.97 -5.47
N ILE A 30 -10.58 -10.55 -4.51
CA ILE A 30 -11.79 -11.36 -4.78
C ILE A 30 -12.83 -10.52 -5.53
N ARG A 31 -13.05 -9.26 -5.13
CA ARG A 31 -13.98 -8.37 -5.82
C ARG A 31 -13.56 -8.09 -7.27
N MET A 32 -12.28 -7.86 -7.51
CA MET A 32 -11.76 -7.61 -8.86
C MET A 32 -11.84 -8.85 -9.75
N ILE A 33 -11.60 -10.03 -9.20
CA ILE A 33 -11.82 -11.31 -9.90
C ILE A 33 -13.31 -11.45 -10.26
N ALA A 34 -14.23 -11.20 -9.33
CA ALA A 34 -15.66 -11.28 -9.60
C ALA A 34 -16.11 -10.30 -10.68
N PHE A 35 -15.59 -9.06 -10.65
CA PHE A 35 -15.85 -8.06 -11.69
C PHE A 35 -15.31 -8.50 -13.05
N PHE A 36 -14.09 -9.03 -13.10
CA PHE A 36 -13.49 -9.57 -14.32
C PHE A 36 -14.31 -10.72 -14.90
N VAL A 37 -14.70 -11.70 -14.07
CA VAL A 37 -15.59 -12.81 -14.49
C VAL A 37 -16.93 -12.29 -15.00
N GLY A 38 -17.54 -11.31 -14.33
CA GLY A 38 -18.76 -10.66 -14.80
C GLY A 38 -18.59 -9.99 -16.16
N SER A 39 -17.47 -9.30 -16.38
CA SER A 39 -17.15 -8.67 -17.67
C SER A 39 -17.01 -9.69 -18.81
N ILE A 40 -16.43 -10.88 -18.53
CA ILE A 40 -16.36 -11.98 -19.49
C ILE A 40 -17.78 -12.40 -19.89
N LEU A 41 -18.67 -12.63 -18.92
CA LEU A 41 -20.04 -13.09 -19.19
C LEU A 41 -20.83 -12.08 -20.05
N VAL A 42 -20.65 -10.78 -19.81
CA VAL A 42 -21.28 -9.72 -20.61
C VAL A 42 -20.65 -9.64 -22.01
N SER A 43 -19.33 -9.86 -22.13
CA SER A 43 -18.64 -9.84 -23.43
C SER A 43 -19.10 -10.97 -24.35
N VAL A 44 -19.40 -12.15 -23.80
CA VAL A 44 -19.98 -13.29 -24.53
C VAL A 44 -21.36 -12.95 -25.11
N SER A 45 -22.09 -12.01 -24.49
CA SER A 45 -23.38 -11.50 -24.99
C SER A 45 -23.24 -10.43 -26.08
N GLY A 46 -22.01 -10.09 -26.49
CA GLY A 46 -21.71 -9.46 -27.78
C GLY A 46 -21.41 -7.96 -27.78
N LYS A 47 -21.21 -7.29 -26.63
CA LYS A 47 -21.02 -5.81 -26.61
C LYS A 47 -20.04 -5.21 -25.60
N ALA A 48 -19.29 -6.01 -24.82
CA ALA A 48 -18.41 -5.44 -23.78
C ALA A 48 -16.92 -5.58 -24.11
N ASP A 49 -16.22 -4.46 -24.03
CA ASP A 49 -14.75 -4.39 -24.06
C ASP A 49 -14.19 -4.90 -22.72
N MET A 50 -13.36 -5.94 -22.79
CA MET A 50 -12.79 -6.62 -21.63
C MET A 50 -11.49 -5.98 -21.14
N THR A 51 -10.91 -5.05 -21.92
CA THR A 51 -9.59 -4.47 -21.66
C THR A 51 -9.54 -3.77 -20.30
N VAL A 52 -10.58 -3.02 -19.97
CA VAL A 52 -10.68 -2.29 -18.68
C VAL A 52 -10.71 -3.25 -17.49
N ALA A 53 -11.45 -4.36 -17.61
CA ALA A 53 -11.56 -5.34 -16.54
C ALA A 53 -10.25 -6.11 -16.35
N GLN A 54 -9.56 -6.43 -17.45
CA GLN A 54 -8.26 -7.07 -17.43
C GLN A 54 -7.19 -6.17 -16.79
N GLU A 55 -7.09 -4.91 -17.21
CA GLU A 55 -6.19 -3.94 -16.59
C GLU A 55 -6.48 -3.74 -15.09
N GLY A 56 -7.76 -3.71 -14.71
CA GLY A 56 -8.17 -3.59 -13.32
C GLY A 56 -7.72 -4.77 -12.47
N LEU A 57 -7.89 -5.99 -12.98
CA LEU A 57 -7.44 -7.21 -12.31
C LEU A 57 -5.92 -7.25 -12.19
N ASP A 58 -5.19 -6.91 -13.26
CA ASP A 58 -3.72 -6.88 -13.25
C ASP A 58 -3.17 -5.89 -12.20
N ARG A 59 -3.76 -4.68 -12.12
CA ARG A 59 -3.40 -3.71 -11.07
C ARG A 59 -3.71 -4.27 -9.68
N ALA A 60 -4.84 -4.95 -9.49
CA ALA A 60 -5.22 -5.51 -8.19
C ALA A 60 -4.31 -6.66 -7.74
N VAL A 61 -3.87 -7.51 -8.66
CA VAL A 61 -2.91 -8.60 -8.38
C VAL A 61 -1.56 -8.03 -7.96
N ARG A 62 -1.07 -7.00 -8.66
CA ARG A 62 0.25 -6.41 -8.40
C ARG A 62 0.29 -5.45 -7.21
N PHE A 63 -0.86 -4.90 -6.81
CA PHE A 63 -0.96 -3.90 -5.75
C PHE A 63 -0.25 -4.30 -4.44
N TYR A 64 -0.46 -5.52 -3.95
CA TYR A 64 0.14 -6.00 -2.71
C TYR A 64 1.66 -6.23 -2.78
N PRO A 65 2.19 -6.99 -3.77
CA PRO A 65 3.64 -7.13 -3.92
C PRO A 65 4.35 -5.81 -4.25
N ASP A 66 3.76 -4.95 -5.08
CA ASP A 66 4.33 -3.63 -5.41
C ASP A 66 4.42 -2.72 -4.16
N GLY A 67 3.52 -2.90 -3.19
CA GLY A 67 3.60 -2.22 -1.90
C GLY A 67 4.92 -2.49 -1.15
N PHE A 68 5.43 -3.72 -1.18
CA PHE A 68 6.72 -4.05 -0.55
C PHE A 68 7.91 -3.41 -1.28
N VAL A 69 7.81 -3.29 -2.61
CA VAL A 69 8.82 -2.62 -3.43
C VAL A 69 8.88 -1.14 -3.08
N HIS A 70 7.73 -0.46 -3.05
CA HIS A 70 7.66 0.95 -2.65
C HIS A 70 8.17 1.17 -1.23
N ILE A 71 7.80 0.32 -0.26
CA ILE A 71 8.31 0.43 1.12
C ILE A 71 9.85 0.31 1.14
N ARG A 72 10.42 -0.63 0.38
CA ARG A 72 11.87 -0.79 0.29
C ARG A 72 12.54 0.45 -0.32
N GLU A 73 12.00 0.97 -1.42
CA GLU A 73 12.52 2.14 -2.11
C GLU A 73 12.43 3.40 -1.24
N SER A 74 11.30 3.66 -0.59
CA SER A 74 11.13 4.78 0.33
C SER A 74 12.14 4.72 1.47
N ILE A 75 12.35 3.55 2.08
CA ILE A 75 13.35 3.38 3.15
C ILE A 75 14.77 3.62 2.62
N ASN A 76 15.11 3.09 1.44
CA ASN A 76 16.43 3.30 0.84
C ASN A 76 16.67 4.77 0.51
N ASN A 77 15.66 5.49 0.03
CA ASN A 77 15.74 6.92 -0.27
C ASN A 77 15.99 7.73 1.01
N LEU A 78 15.26 7.44 2.10
CA LEU A 78 15.47 8.09 3.40
C LEU A 78 16.86 7.82 3.99
N ILE A 79 17.40 6.61 3.80
CA ILE A 79 18.76 6.27 4.24
C ILE A 79 19.78 7.04 3.41
N ASN A 80 19.63 7.06 2.08
CA ASN A 80 20.56 7.75 1.18
C ASN A 80 20.56 9.27 1.41
N GLU A 81 19.39 9.88 1.60
CA GLU A 81 19.24 11.29 1.96
C GLU A 81 19.99 11.61 3.26
N LYS A 82 19.78 10.82 4.33
CA LYS A 82 20.47 10.99 5.60
C LYS A 82 21.97 10.71 5.57
N VAL A 83 22.45 9.88 4.63
CA VAL A 83 23.88 9.60 4.45
C VAL A 83 24.56 10.75 3.71
N ILE A 84 23.88 11.39 2.74
CA ILE A 84 24.39 12.55 2.01
C ILE A 84 24.38 13.81 2.89
N GLU A 85 23.37 13.94 3.76
CA GLU A 85 23.18 15.09 4.65
C GLU A 85 23.96 14.98 5.97
N ASN A 86 25.19 14.49 5.92
CA ASN A 86 26.10 14.37 7.06
C ASN A 86 26.70 15.74 7.46
N LYS A 87 25.86 16.77 7.58
CA LYS A 87 26.16 18.07 8.19
C LYS A 87 25.19 18.30 9.34
N ASN A 88 25.70 18.13 10.57
CA ASN A 88 25.15 18.65 11.82
C ASN A 88 23.61 18.56 11.97
N TYR A 89 23.11 17.36 12.23
CA TYR A 89 21.76 17.21 12.80
C TYR A 89 21.85 17.03 14.31
N ASP A 90 21.82 18.16 15.01
CA ASP A 90 21.71 18.23 16.46
C ASP A 90 20.25 18.41 16.87
N SER A 91 19.38 17.43 16.58
CA SER A 91 18.12 17.31 17.31
C SER A 91 17.40 15.98 17.07
N LYS A 92 16.70 15.54 18.11
CA LYS A 92 15.71 14.45 18.09
C LYS A 92 14.63 14.67 17.01
N ILE A 93 14.36 15.91 16.59
CA ILE A 93 13.17 16.33 15.82
C ILE A 93 13.25 15.88 14.35
N ASP A 94 14.42 15.97 13.71
CA ASP A 94 14.61 15.60 12.30
C ASP A 94 14.57 14.07 12.07
N PHE A 95 14.64 13.29 13.15
CA PHE A 95 14.41 11.85 13.09
C PHE A 95 12.92 11.49 13.11
N TRP A 96 12.13 12.17 13.95
CA TRP A 96 10.71 11.83 14.17
C TRP A 96 9.81 12.35 13.06
N MET A 97 10.13 13.48 12.44
CA MET A 97 9.29 14.12 11.41
C MET A 97 9.01 13.20 10.20
N PRO A 98 10.02 12.62 9.51
CA PRO A 98 9.77 11.72 8.39
C PRO A 98 9.10 10.41 8.83
N LEU A 99 9.38 9.93 10.06
CA LEU A 99 8.73 8.74 10.60
C LEU A 99 7.22 8.96 10.81
N LEU A 100 6.85 10.11 11.37
CA LEU A 100 5.47 10.54 11.58
C LEU A 100 4.73 10.69 10.25
N GLU A 101 5.38 11.26 9.24
CA GLU A 101 4.79 11.40 7.91
C GLU A 101 4.42 10.04 7.31
N HIS A 102 5.34 9.07 7.36
CA HIS A 102 5.07 7.71 6.88
C HIS A 102 3.96 7.02 7.69
N PHE A 103 3.93 7.25 9.01
CA PHE A 103 2.89 6.71 9.88
C PHE A 103 1.52 7.32 9.60
N ILE A 104 1.45 8.63 9.38
CA ILE A 104 0.24 9.36 8.99
C ILE A 104 -0.23 8.90 7.62
N PHE A 105 0.68 8.75 6.65
CA PHE A 105 0.32 8.28 5.32
C PHE A 105 -0.24 6.86 5.35
N ALA A 106 0.40 5.95 6.09
CA ALA A 106 -0.12 4.61 6.31
C ALA A 106 -1.49 4.63 7.00
N PHE A 107 -1.64 5.45 8.05
CA PHE A 107 -2.90 5.57 8.78
C PHE A 107 -4.03 6.15 7.90
N MET A 108 -3.76 7.20 7.12
CA MET A 108 -4.71 7.79 6.18
C MET A 108 -5.10 6.81 5.08
N PHE A 109 -4.12 6.10 4.51
CA PHE A 109 -4.34 5.11 3.45
C PHE A 109 -5.25 3.97 3.95
N TRP A 110 -4.96 3.42 5.12
CA TRP A 110 -5.76 2.35 5.72
C TRP A 110 -7.11 2.85 6.22
N GLY A 111 -7.19 4.06 6.79
CA GLY A 111 -8.44 4.69 7.21
C GLY A 111 -9.41 4.95 6.06
N LEU A 112 -8.92 5.47 4.93
CA LEU A 112 -9.71 5.68 3.72
C LEU A 112 -10.15 4.34 3.10
N SER A 113 -9.26 3.35 3.07
CA SER A 113 -9.60 2.00 2.60
C SER A 113 -10.70 1.36 3.44
N LEU A 114 -10.66 1.53 4.77
CA LEU A 114 -11.69 1.05 5.69
C LEU A 114 -13.01 1.80 5.51
N LEU A 115 -12.98 3.13 5.36
CA LEU A 115 -14.19 3.94 5.09
C LEU A 115 -14.88 3.55 3.79
N MET A 116 -14.12 3.30 2.73
CA MET A 116 -14.65 2.78 1.46
C MET A 116 -15.31 1.41 1.67
N PHE A 117 -14.68 0.53 2.45
CA PHE A 117 -15.20 -0.80 2.74
C PHE A 117 -16.50 -0.77 3.57
N VAL A 118 -16.55 0.06 4.62
CA VAL A 118 -17.74 0.22 5.48
C VAL A 118 -18.90 0.83 4.72
N LYS A 119 -18.68 1.87 3.91
CA LYS A 119 -19.75 2.47 3.09
C LYS A 119 -20.33 1.48 2.08
N ILE A 120 -19.50 0.60 1.51
CA ILE A 120 -19.96 -0.45 0.59
C ILE A 120 -20.81 -1.50 1.29
N LEU A 121 -20.53 -1.82 2.56
CA LEU A 121 -21.35 -2.75 3.37
C LEU A 121 -22.68 -2.15 3.84
N GLN A 122 -22.80 -0.83 3.95
CA GLN A 122 -24.02 -0.13 4.36
C GLN A 122 -24.97 0.25 3.21
N VAL A 123 -24.54 0.05 1.95
CA VAL A 123 -25.36 0.33 0.75
C VAL A 123 -26.16 -0.92 0.30
N ASN A 124 -26.11 -2.00 1.09
CA ASN A 124 -27.00 -3.17 0.97
C ASN A 124 -28.07 -3.12 2.08
#